data_AF-A0A6A0IJ18-F1
#
_entry.id   AF-A0A6A0IJ18-F1
#
_cell.length_a   1.000
_cell.length_b   1.000
_cell.length_c   1.000
_cell.angle_alpha   90.00
_cell.angle_beta   90.00
_cell.angle_gamma   90.00
#
_symmetry.space_group_name_H-M   'P 1'
#
loop_
_entity.id
_entity.type
_entity.pdbx_description
1 polymer ?
#
loop_
_entity_poly.entity_id
_entity_poly.type
_entity_poly.pdbx_seq_one_letter_code
_entity_poly.pdbx_strand_id
1 'polypeptide(L)'
;MSGDTREPPGSDPGHEKRVHEAFDDLHAGLGERAEEARQELEPLRDAAARRSGAEVKERLESVRETHGWLYEELVKHPKVAALIDELALWGF
;
A
#
# COMPACT_ATOMS: atom_id res chain seq x y z
N MET A 1 35.83 -9.61 -15.53
CA MET A 1 35.49 -8.98 -14.24
C MET A 1 33.98 -9.06 -14.12
N SER A 2 33.50 -9.93 -13.24
CA SER A 2 32.07 -10.20 -13.05
C SER A 2 31.42 -9.05 -12.31
N GLY A 3 30.46 -8.38 -12.93
CA GLY A 3 29.53 -7.48 -12.26
C GLY A 3 28.38 -8.31 -11.69
N ASP A 4 28.59 -8.94 -10.54
CA ASP A 4 27.50 -9.50 -9.74
C ASP A 4 26.83 -8.33 -9.01
N THR A 5 26.02 -7.55 -9.73
CA THR A 5 25.13 -6.57 -9.09
C THR A 5 24.03 -7.37 -8.41
N ARG A 6 24.28 -7.81 -7.17
CA ARG A 6 23.22 -8.30 -6.31
C ARG A 6 22.26 -7.14 -6.08
N GLU A 7 21.11 -7.18 -6.74
CA GLU A 7 19.99 -6.35 -6.37
C GLU A 7 19.76 -6.51 -4.86
N PRO A 8 19.64 -5.41 -4.10
CA PRO A 8 19.40 -5.50 -2.67
C PRO A 8 18.12 -6.33 -2.43
N PRO A 9 18.06 -7.16 -1.38
CA PRO A 9 16.94 -8.07 -1.12
C PRO A 9 15.63 -7.36 -0.67
N GLY A 10 15.43 -6.09 -1.06
CA GLY A 10 14.39 -5.21 -0.53
C GLY A 10 13.28 -4.82 -1.51
N SER A 11 13.40 -5.12 -2.81
CA SER A 11 12.40 -4.70 -3.80
C SER A 11 12.22 -5.79 -4.84
N ASP A 12 11.21 -6.64 -4.66
CA ASP A 12 10.67 -7.44 -5.76
C ASP A 12 9.90 -6.46 -6.67
N PRO A 13 10.39 -6.14 -7.89
CA PRO A 13 9.73 -5.19 -8.77
C PRO A 13 8.30 -5.61 -9.14
N GLY A 14 8.02 -6.93 -9.06
CA GLY A 14 6.68 -7.46 -9.26
C GLY A 14 5.72 -7.09 -8.13
N HIS A 15 6.19 -6.96 -6.89
CA HIS A 15 5.36 -6.53 -5.76
C HIS A 15 5.06 -5.05 -5.79
N GLU A 16 6.09 -4.23 -6.00
CA GLU A 16 5.93 -2.78 -6.13
C GLU A 16 4.91 -2.45 -7.22
N LYS A 17 5.03 -3.08 -8.40
CA LYS A 17 4.04 -2.93 -9.48
C LYS A 17 2.62 -3.32 -9.07
N ARG A 18 2.44 -4.44 -8.37
CA ARG A 18 1.12 -4.86 -7.86
C ARG A 18 0.52 -3.86 -6.88
N VAL A 19 1.35 -3.28 -6.00
CA VAL A 19 0.92 -2.24 -5.06
C VAL A 19 0.47 -1.00 -5.82
N HIS A 20 1.27 -0.51 -6.76
CA HIS A 20 0.89 0.65 -7.58
C HIS A 20 -0.42 0.39 -8.34
N GLU A 21 -0.56 -0.73 -9.03
CA GLU A 21 -1.78 -1.09 -9.76
C GLU A 21 -3.01 -1.19 -8.84
N ALA A 22 -2.86 -1.71 -7.62
CA ALA A 22 -3.97 -1.81 -6.67
C ALA A 22 -4.44 -0.43 -6.17
N PHE A 23 -3.50 0.50 -5.93
CA PHE A 23 -3.82 1.86 -5.49
C PHE A 23 -4.31 2.74 -6.63
N ASP A 24 -3.83 2.53 -7.86
CA ASP A 24 -4.35 3.20 -9.06
C ASP A 24 -5.80 2.79 -9.34
N ASP A 25 -6.12 1.50 -9.18
CA ASP A 25 -7.50 0.99 -9.28
C ASP A 25 -8.41 1.59 -8.20
N LEU A 26 -7.93 1.66 -6.95
CA LEU A 26 -8.65 2.32 -5.87
C LEU A 26 -8.90 3.80 -6.18
N HIS A 27 -7.86 4.50 -6.66
CA HIS A 27 -7.96 5.91 -7.05
C HIS A 27 -9.02 6.09 -8.14
N ALA A 28 -8.99 5.27 -9.19
CA ALA A 28 -10.00 5.30 -10.25
C ALA A 28 -11.42 5.06 -9.73
N GLY A 29 -11.59 4.17 -8.73
CA GLY A 29 -12.88 3.91 -8.10
C GLY A 29 -13.40 5.04 -7.21
N LEU A 30 -12.50 5.78 -6.55
CA LEU A 30 -12.84 6.88 -5.64
C LEU A 30 -13.00 8.23 -6.35
N GLY A 31 -12.36 8.44 -7.50
CA GLY A 31 -12.39 9.69 -8.25
C GLY A 31 -11.87 10.87 -7.41
N GLU A 32 -12.57 12.00 -7.43
CA GLU A 32 -12.16 13.23 -6.72
C GLU A 32 -11.91 13.02 -5.22
N ARG A 33 -12.60 12.07 -4.58
CA ARG A 33 -12.40 11.77 -3.15
C ARG A 33 -11.01 11.23 -2.85
N ALA A 34 -10.37 10.55 -3.81
CA ALA A 34 -9.01 10.09 -3.62
C ALA A 34 -7.99 11.23 -3.74
N GLU A 35 -8.27 12.29 -4.50
CA GLU A 35 -7.43 13.50 -4.50
C GLU A 35 -7.52 14.24 -3.16
N GLU A 36 -8.72 14.32 -2.56
CA GLU A 36 -8.91 14.87 -1.20
C GLU A 36 -8.12 14.06 -0.15
N ALA A 37 -8.03 12.74 -0.33
CA ALA A 37 -7.35 11.80 0.55
C ALA A 37 -5.89 11.51 0.16
N ARG A 38 -5.34 12.21 -0.84
CA ARG A 38 -4.02 11.91 -1.43
C ARG A 38 -2.89 11.89 -0.39
N GLN A 39 -2.96 12.79 0.59
CA GLN A 39 -1.95 12.91 1.66
C GLN A 39 -1.90 11.67 2.58
N GLU A 40 -2.99 10.92 2.66
CA GLU A 40 -3.08 9.67 3.43
C GLU A 40 -2.79 8.44 2.56
N LEU A 41 -3.24 8.45 1.30
CA LEU A 41 -3.08 7.34 0.38
C LEU A 41 -1.64 7.14 -0.08
N GLU A 42 -0.90 8.21 -0.35
CA GLU A 42 0.48 8.09 -0.87
C GLU A 42 1.44 7.44 0.13
N PRO A 43 1.51 7.87 1.41
CA PRO A 43 2.39 7.23 2.38
C PRO A 43 2.02 5.76 2.63
N LEU A 44 0.73 5.42 2.61
CA LEU A 44 0.27 4.05 2.77
C LEU A 44 0.71 3.17 1.58
N ARG A 45 0.56 3.67 0.34
CA ARG A 45 1.04 2.99 -0.87
C ARG A 45 2.55 2.76 -0.80
N ASP A 46 3.31 3.78 -0.44
CA ASP A 46 4.77 3.70 -0.38
C ASP A 46 5.25 2.69 0.69
N ALA A 47 4.60 2.67 1.86
CA ALA A 47 4.86 1.68 2.90
C ALA A 47 4.56 0.25 2.43
N ALA A 48 3.43 0.07 1.74
CA ALA A 48 3.05 -1.22 1.17
C ALA A 48 4.03 -1.69 0.08
N ALA A 49 4.50 -0.77 -0.78
CA ALA A 49 5.48 -1.06 -1.84
C ALA A 49 6.82 -1.54 -1.27
N ARG A 50 7.26 -0.94 -0.15
CA ARG A 50 8.49 -1.30 0.57
C ARG A 50 8.34 -2.52 1.48
N ARG A 51 7.14 -3.12 1.54
CA ARG A 51 6.81 -4.25 2.44
C ARG A 51 7.02 -3.91 3.92
N SER A 52 6.86 -2.66 4.30
CA SER A 52 6.98 -2.22 5.69
C SER A 52 5.67 -2.47 6.43
N GLY A 53 5.49 -3.69 6.96
CA GLY A 53 4.26 -4.09 7.65
C GLY A 53 3.91 -3.19 8.84
N ALA A 54 4.92 -2.78 9.62
CA ALA A 54 4.75 -1.87 10.76
C ALA A 54 4.24 -0.48 10.31
N GLU A 55 4.83 0.10 9.26
CA GLU A 55 4.37 1.38 8.71
C GLU A 55 2.98 1.27 8.10
N VAL A 56 2.67 0.19 7.37
CA VAL A 56 1.34 -0.04 6.81
C VAL A 56 0.29 -0.10 7.92
N LYS A 57 0.60 -0.80 9.03
CA LYS A 57 -0.29 -0.86 10.19
C LYS A 57 -0.52 0.52 10.80
N GLU A 58 0.55 1.26 11.09
CA GLU A 58 0.48 2.61 11.67
C GLU A 58 -0.36 3.55 10.78
N ARG A 59 -0.17 3.50 9.46
CA ARG A 59 -0.91 4.30 8.50
C ARG A 59 -2.39 3.91 8.43
N LEU A 60 -2.69 2.61 8.44
CA LEU A 60 -4.08 2.13 8.47
C LEU A 60 -4.80 2.53 9.76
N GLU A 61 -4.12 2.45 10.91
CA GLU A 61 -4.65 2.91 12.19
C GLU A 61 -4.90 4.42 12.17
N SER A 62 -3.94 5.22 11.68
CA SER A 62 -4.10 6.66 11.53
C SER A 62 -5.29 7.01 10.61
N VAL A 63 -5.39 6.40 9.43
CA VAL A 63 -6.51 6.60 8.50
C VAL A 63 -7.84 6.18 9.13
N ARG A 64 -7.87 5.11 9.92
CA ARG A 64 -9.09 4.68 10.63
C ARG A 64 -9.57 5.73 11.63
N GLU A 65 -8.65 6.39 12.33
CA GLU A 65 -8.95 7.41 13.34
C GLU A 65 -9.35 8.76 12.72
N THR A 66 -8.67 9.18 11.64
CA THR A 66 -8.83 10.51 11.05
C THR A 66 -9.80 10.53 9.87
N HIS A 67 -9.86 9.45 9.09
CA HIS A 67 -10.60 9.32 7.84
C HIS A 67 -11.32 7.97 7.77
N GLY A 68 -12.26 7.72 8.70
CA GLY A 68 -12.97 6.44 8.81
C GLY A 68 -13.63 5.96 7.51
N TRP A 69 -14.13 6.89 6.68
CA TRP A 69 -14.67 6.54 5.36
C TRP A 69 -13.59 5.98 4.43
N LEU A 70 -12.36 6.50 4.46
CA LEU A 70 -11.26 6.05 3.60
C LEU A 70 -10.78 4.68 4.04
N TYR A 71 -10.71 4.45 5.36
CA TYR A 71 -10.41 3.14 5.92
C TYR A 71 -11.40 2.08 5.41
N GLU A 72 -12.70 2.40 5.39
CA GLU A 72 -13.72 1.49 4.86
C GLU A 72 -13.50 1.17 3.37
N GLU A 73 -13.15 2.14 2.56
CA GLU A 73 -12.86 1.92 1.13
C GLU A 73 -11.61 1.05 0.94
N LEU A 74 -10.55 1.29 1.72
CA LEU A 74 -9.30 0.50 1.68
C LEU A 74 -9.55 -0.98 1.98
N VAL A 75 -10.30 -1.29 3.05
CA VAL A 75 -10.57 -2.68 3.45
C VAL A 75 -11.62 -3.37 2.56
N LYS A 76 -12.47 -2.62 1.86
CA LYS A 76 -13.45 -3.16 0.91
C LYS A 76 -12.85 -3.38 -0.48
N HIS A 77 -11.78 -2.66 -0.84
CA HIS A 77 -11.18 -2.77 -2.15
C HIS A 77 -10.38 -4.09 -2.29
N PRO A 78 -10.77 -5.01 -3.18
CA PRO A 78 -10.29 -6.39 -3.16
C PRO A 78 -8.78 -6.50 -3.38
N LYS A 79 -8.20 -5.67 -4.25
CA LYS A 79 -6.75 -5.69 -4.51
C LYS A 79 -5.93 -5.12 -3.36
N VAL A 80 -6.46 -4.11 -2.67
CA VAL A 80 -5.76 -3.45 -1.55
C VAL A 80 -5.85 -4.32 -0.30
N ALA A 81 -7.04 -4.86 -0.01
CA ALA A 81 -7.23 -5.81 1.09
C ALA A 81 -6.30 -7.03 0.96
N ALA A 82 -6.20 -7.61 -0.25
CA ALA A 82 -5.29 -8.73 -0.49
C ALA A 82 -3.82 -8.39 -0.21
N LEU A 83 -3.37 -7.17 -0.53
CA LEU A 83 -2.01 -6.72 -0.22
C LEU A 83 -1.80 -6.52 1.28
N ILE A 84 -2.79 -5.96 1.98
CA ILE A 84 -2.73 -5.79 3.44
C ILE A 84 -2.66 -7.16 4.12
N ASP A 85 -3.46 -8.13 3.67
CA ASP A 85 -3.44 -9.51 4.17
C ASP A 85 -2.08 -10.19 3.89
N GLU A 86 -1.52 -10.01 2.67
CA GLU A 86 -0.18 -10.50 2.31
C GLU A 86 0.90 -9.95 3.26
N LEU A 87 0.84 -8.65 3.56
CA LEU A 87 1.79 -7.99 4.46
C LEU A 87 1.60 -8.43 5.93
N ALA A 88 0.36 -8.65 6.37
CA ALA A 88 0.06 -9.18 7.69
C ALA A 88 0.67 -10.57 7.90
N LEU A 89 0.70 -11.41 6.86
CA LEU A 89 1.29 -12.74 6.89
C LEU A 89 2.82 -12.73 7.04
N TRP A 90 3.50 -11.64 6.70
CA TRP A 90 4.96 -11.52 6.85
C TRP A 90 5.41 -10.98 8.21
N GLY A 91 4.45 -10.74 9.11
CA GLY A 91 4.71 -10.31 10.48
C GLY A 91 4.62 -8.80 10.61
N PHE A 92 3.58 -8.36 11.32
CA PHE A 92 3.60 -7.10 12.04
C PHE A 92 4.57 -7.17 13.22
#